data_AF-A0A2D5TYM6-F1
#
_entry.id   AF-A0A2D5TYM6-F1
#
_cell.length_a   1.000
_cell.length_b   1.000
_cell.length_c   1.000
_cell.angle_alpha   90.00
_cell.angle_beta   90.00
_cell.angle_gamma   90.00
#
_symmetry.space_group_name_H-M   'P 1'
#
loop_
_entity.id
_entity.type
_entity.pdbx_description
1 polymer ?
#
loop_
_entity_poly.entity_id
_entity_poly.type
_entity_poly.pdbx_seq_one_letter_code
_entity_poly.pdbx_strand_id
1 'polypeptide(L)'
;MVPSSDYLGKELLPDKLESLPKPKVIFHQGACSDTTESDGRYMMANNYEYSKILLHFAMEQKIPFLYASSASVYGNGTNGFAENPEAEYPLNVYGFS
;
A
#
# COMPACT_ATOMS: atom_id res chain seq x y z
N MET A 1 -13.74 -12.03 -13.67
CA MET A 1 -13.96 -10.64 -14.13
C MET A 1 -14.81 -9.98 -13.06
N VAL A 2 -14.34 -8.89 -12.46
CA VAL A 2 -15.09 -8.15 -11.43
C VAL A 2 -16.16 -7.32 -12.14
N PRO A 3 -17.45 -7.42 -11.78
CA PRO A 3 -18.51 -6.57 -12.34
C PRO A 3 -18.17 -5.09 -12.23
N SER A 4 -18.56 -4.27 -13.21
CA SER A 4 -18.32 -2.82 -13.17
C SER A 4 -19.06 -2.12 -12.01
N SER A 5 -20.11 -2.74 -11.46
CA SER A 5 -20.81 -2.30 -10.25
C SER A 5 -19.97 -2.42 -8.97
N ASP A 6 -18.95 -3.27 -8.99
CA ASP A 6 -18.12 -3.59 -7.83
C ASP A 6 -16.82 -2.75 -7.85
N TYR A 7 -16.70 -1.85 -8.83
CA TYR A 7 -15.61 -0.89 -8.94
C TYR A 7 -15.97 0.42 -8.27
N LEU A 8 -15.11 0.88 -7.36
CA LEU A 8 -15.15 2.21 -6.78
C LEU A 8 -13.78 2.88 -7.02
N GLY A 9 -13.79 4.08 -7.58
CA GLY A 9 -12.57 4.86 -7.78
C GLY A 9 -11.86 5.14 -6.46
N LYS A 10 -10.52 5.12 -6.48
CA LYS A 10 -9.71 5.23 -5.26
C LYS A 10 -9.95 6.53 -4.50
N GLU A 11 -10.25 7.60 -5.23
CA GLU A 11 -10.55 8.94 -4.75
C GLU A 11 -11.86 9.03 -3.97
N LEU A 12 -12.81 8.11 -4.23
CA LEU A 12 -14.09 8.04 -3.54
C LEU A 12 -14.05 7.08 -2.35
N LEU A 13 -13.09 6.14 -2.33
CA LEU A 13 -13.06 5.06 -1.35
C LEU A 13 -12.98 5.58 0.10
N PRO A 14 -12.06 6.50 0.48
CA PRO A 14 -11.95 6.98 1.86
C PRO A 14 -13.28 7.48 2.44
N ASP A 15 -14.03 8.27 1.67
CA ASP A 15 -15.32 8.83 2.09
C ASP A 15 -16.44 7.78 2.15
N LYS A 16 -16.25 6.62 1.50
CA LYS A 16 -17.24 5.55 1.40
C LYS A 16 -16.95 4.36 2.29
N LEU A 17 -15.75 4.23 2.87
CA LEU A 17 -15.32 3.07 3.67
C LEU A 17 -16.36 2.63 4.70
N GLU A 18 -16.86 3.57 5.50
CA GLU A 18 -17.84 3.30 6.56
C GLU A 18 -19.22 2.87 6.04
N SER A 19 -19.54 3.20 4.79
CA SER A 19 -20.81 2.83 4.15
C SER A 19 -20.76 1.48 3.43
N LEU A 20 -19.57 0.95 3.20
CA LEU A 20 -19.40 -0.31 2.51
C LEU A 20 -19.69 -1.48 3.45
N PRO A 21 -20.23 -2.61 2.93
CA PRO A 21 -20.32 -3.82 3.72
C PRO A 21 -18.94 -4.23 4.24
N LYS A 22 -18.87 -4.58 5.52
CA LYS A 22 -17.62 -5.01 6.15
C LYS A 22 -17.03 -6.24 5.43
N PRO A 23 -15.82 -6.14 4.85
CA PRO A 23 -15.19 -7.27 4.18
C PRO A 23 -14.62 -8.26 5.19
N LYS A 24 -14.45 -9.52 4.76
CA LYS A 24 -13.78 -10.56 5.55
C LYS A 24 -12.26 -10.41 5.55
N VAL A 25 -11.71 -9.77 4.53
CA VAL A 25 -10.28 -9.59 4.28
C VAL A 25 -10.10 -8.44 3.28
N ILE A 26 -9.02 -7.67 3.41
CA ILE A 26 -8.59 -6.68 2.42
C ILE A 26 -7.27 -7.13 1.81
N PHE A 27 -7.24 -7.22 0.48
CA PHE A 27 -6.01 -7.40 -0.29
C PHE A 27 -5.60 -6.05 -0.87
N HIS A 28 -4.62 -5.40 -0.24
CA HIS A 28 -4.12 -4.11 -0.68
C HIS A 28 -3.00 -4.30 -1.72
N GLN A 29 -3.38 -4.19 -2.99
CA GLN A 29 -2.48 -4.30 -4.14
C GLN A 29 -2.26 -2.93 -4.83
N GLY A 30 -2.81 -1.85 -4.26
CA GLY A 30 -2.78 -0.52 -4.87
C GLY A 30 -1.49 0.23 -4.55
N ALA A 31 -0.63 0.41 -5.54
CA ALA A 31 0.56 1.26 -5.48
C ALA A 31 0.90 1.77 -6.88
N CYS A 32 1.58 2.90 -6.97
CA CYS A 32 2.37 3.28 -8.12
C CYS A 32 3.65 2.44 -8.06
N SER A 33 3.82 1.54 -9.03
CA SER A 33 4.96 0.62 -9.09
C SER A 33 6.07 1.11 -10.03
N ASP A 34 6.01 2.37 -10.48
CA ASP A 34 7.05 2.94 -11.33
C ASP A 34 8.30 3.24 -10.49
N THR A 35 9.30 2.36 -10.61
CA THR A 35 10.59 2.50 -9.91
C THR A 35 11.44 3.66 -10.40
N THR A 36 11.05 4.31 -11.50
CA THR A 36 11.74 5.47 -12.09
C THR A 36 11.07 6.80 -11.76
N GLU A 37 9.91 6.77 -11.08
CA GLU A 37 9.25 7.98 -10.60
C GLU A 37 10.14 8.73 -9.60
N SER A 38 10.21 10.05 -9.77
CA SER A 38 11.07 10.95 -9.01
C SER A 38 10.29 11.95 -8.14
N ASP A 39 8.98 12.10 -8.38
CA ASP A 39 8.09 12.86 -7.51
C ASP A 39 7.80 12.08 -6.23
N GLY A 40 8.67 12.30 -5.24
CA GLY A 40 8.52 11.73 -3.91
C GLY A 40 7.20 12.09 -3.23
N ARG A 41 6.62 13.27 -3.49
CA ARG A 41 5.36 13.65 -2.84
C ARG A 41 4.20 12.86 -3.42
N TYR A 42 4.16 12.69 -4.74
CA TYR A 42 3.18 11.84 -5.39
C TYR A 42 3.29 10.39 -4.90
N MET A 43 4.50 9.85 -4.85
CA MET A 43 4.74 8.47 -4.40
C MET A 43 4.31 8.26 -2.94
N MET A 44 4.70 9.16 -2.03
CA MET A 44 4.26 9.08 -0.63
C MET A 44 2.74 9.24 -0.49
N ALA A 45 2.12 10.14 -1.26
CA ALA A 45 0.66 10.29 -1.21
C ALA A 45 -0.06 9.01 -1.69
N ASN A 46 0.47 8.36 -2.72
CA ASN A 46 -0.17 7.22 -3.36
C ASN A 46 0.12 5.88 -2.69
N ASN A 47 1.36 5.64 -2.27
CA ASN A 47 1.80 4.33 -1.76
C ASN A 47 1.82 4.28 -0.23
N TYR A 48 2.12 5.40 0.44
CA TYR A 48 2.22 5.44 1.90
C TYR A 48 0.91 5.91 2.54
N GLU A 49 0.50 7.15 2.26
CA GLU A 49 -0.62 7.76 2.98
C GLU A 49 -1.96 7.08 2.69
N TYR A 50 -2.20 6.73 1.43
CA TYR A 50 -3.42 5.98 1.07
C TYR A 50 -3.46 4.61 1.75
N SER A 51 -2.33 3.90 1.78
CA SER A 51 -2.23 2.58 2.44
C SER A 51 -2.47 2.68 3.94
N LYS A 52 -1.97 3.73 4.60
CA LYS A 52 -2.23 3.98 6.02
C LYS A 52 -3.71 4.17 6.32
N ILE A 53 -4.43 4.93 5.49
CA ILE A 53 -5.88 5.12 5.66
C ILE A 53 -6.60 3.77 5.67
N LEU A 54 -6.30 2.90 4.70
CA LEU A 54 -6.93 1.58 4.62
C LEU A 54 -6.49 0.64 5.75
N LEU A 55 -5.22 0.70 6.16
CA LEU A 55 -4.70 -0.06 7.30
C LEU A 55 -5.43 0.34 8.58
N HIS A 56 -5.57 1.64 8.86
CA HIS A 56 -6.28 2.11 10.05
C HIS A 56 -7.74 1.65 10.08
N PHE A 57 -8.46 1.79 8.96
CA PHE A 57 -9.81 1.25 8.83
C PHE A 57 -9.86 -0.26 9.12
N ALA A 58 -8.94 -1.03 8.52
CA ALA A 58 -8.87 -2.47 8.73
C ALA A 58 -8.58 -2.83 10.20
N MET A 59 -7.68 -2.09 10.86
CA MET A 59 -7.35 -2.28 12.28
C MET A 59 -8.54 -2.00 13.20
N GLU A 60 -9.21 -0.87 13.01
CA GLU A 60 -10.39 -0.47 13.79
C GLU A 60 -11.52 -1.50 13.66
N GLN A 61 -11.73 -2.00 12.45
CA GLN A 61 -12.76 -2.99 12.15
C GLN A 61 -12.31 -4.43 12.41
N LYS A 62 -11.05 -4.67 12.81
CA LYS A 62 -10.44 -6.00 13.00
C LYS A 62 -10.56 -6.89 11.75
N ILE A 63 -10.25 -6.32 10.60
CA ILE A 63 -10.24 -7.00 9.30
C ILE A 63 -8.79 -7.39 8.97
N PRO A 64 -8.51 -8.65 8.61
CA PRO A 64 -7.21 -9.03 8.06
C PRO A 64 -6.83 -8.18 6.85
N PHE A 65 -5.63 -7.59 6.90
CA PHE A 65 -5.10 -6.70 5.87
C PHE A 65 -3.83 -7.30 5.28
N LEU A 66 -3.88 -7.71 4.02
CA LEU A 66 -2.73 -8.24 3.29
C LEU A 66 -2.18 -7.15 2.38
N TYR A 67 -1.01 -6.64 2.75
CA TYR A 67 -0.32 -5.56 2.05
C TYR A 67 0.73 -6.12 1.09
N ALA A 68 0.68 -5.75 -0.19
CA ALA A 68 1.72 -6.06 -1.15
C ALA A 68 2.89 -5.08 -1.01
N SER A 69 3.91 -5.48 -0.25
CA SER A 69 5.20 -4.78 -0.20
C SER A 69 6.08 -5.12 -1.40
N SER A 70 7.29 -4.56 -1.47
CA SER A 70 8.27 -4.79 -2.53
C SER A 70 9.66 -5.07 -1.96
N ALA A 71 10.43 -5.92 -2.64
CA ALA A 71 11.83 -6.17 -2.28
C ALA A 71 12.73 -4.91 -2.41
N SER A 72 12.25 -3.85 -3.08
CA SER A 72 12.96 -2.56 -3.18
C SER A 72 13.21 -1.89 -1.83
N VAL A 73 12.48 -2.27 -0.77
CA VAL A 73 12.76 -1.80 0.61
C VAL A 73 14.15 -2.24 1.10
N TYR A 74 14.69 -3.34 0.55
CA TYR A 74 16.02 -3.87 0.90
C TYR A 74 17.14 -3.34 -0.02
N GLY A 75 16.82 -2.47 -0.98
CA GLY A 75 17.79 -1.90 -1.91
C GLY A 75 18.51 -2.95 -2.75
N ASN A 76 19.83 -2.95 -2.68
CA ASN A 76 20.68 -3.91 -3.40
C ASN A 76 20.92 -5.23 -2.62
N GLY A 77 20.32 -5.39 -1.43
CA GLY A 77 20.45 -6.59 -0.61
C GLY A 77 21.80 -6.76 0.09
N THR A 78 22.64 -5.71 0.17
CA THR A 78 23.94 -5.79 0.90
C THR A 78 23.73 -6.18 2.37
N ASN A 79 22.59 -5.80 2.96
CA ASN A 79 22.21 -6.13 4.33
C ASN A 79 21.26 -7.34 4.41
N GLY A 80 21.10 -8.09 3.32
CA GLY A 80 20.19 -9.22 3.21
C GLY A 80 18.75 -8.84 2.84
N PHE A 81 17.87 -9.84 2.82
CA PHE A 81 16.43 -9.73 2.54
C PHE A 81 15.66 -10.34 3.71
N ALA A 82 15.59 -9.61 4.81
CA ALA A 82 14.97 -10.08 6.05
C ALA A 82 14.01 -9.01 6.58
N GLU A 83 12.90 -9.43 7.18
CA GLU A 83 11.92 -8.53 7.82
C GLU A 83 12.47 -7.99 9.16
N ASN A 84 13.52 -7.17 9.07
CA ASN A 84 14.05 -6.41 10.18
C ASN A 84 14.57 -5.05 9.67
N PRO A 85 14.63 -4.03 10.54
CA PRO A 85 15.05 -2.69 10.14
C PRO A 85 16.51 -2.60 9.65
N GLU A 86 17.39 -3.52 10.05
CA GLU A 86 18.80 -3.48 9.66
C GLU A 86 19.00 -3.87 8.19
N ALA A 87 18.08 -4.65 7.62
CA ALA A 87 18.06 -5.04 6.22
C ALA A 87 17.43 -3.97 5.30
N GLU A 88 16.68 -3.02 5.85
CA GLU A 88 16.02 -1.97 5.08
C GLU A 88 17.04 -0.92 4.59
N TYR A 89 17.20 -0.81 3.28
CA TYR A 89 18.09 0.16 2.65
C TYR A 89 17.58 0.60 1.27
N PRO A 90 16.44 1.31 1.20
CA PRO A 90 15.85 1.67 -0.08
C PRO A 90 16.77 2.58 -0.92
N LEU A 91 16.80 2.35 -2.24
CA LEU A 91 17.68 3.08 -3.17
C LEU A 91 16.95 4.08 -4.07
N ASN A 92 15.62 4.10 -4.04
CA ASN A 92 14.79 4.98 -4.85
C ASN A 92 13.51 5.34 -4.10
N VAL A 93 12.80 6.35 -4.63
CA VAL A 93 11.55 6.86 -4.05
C VAL A 93 10.51 5.75 -3.85
N TYR A 94 10.36 4.85 -4.81
CA TYR A 94 9.44 3.71 -4.71
C TYR A 94 9.73 2.80 -3.51
N GLY A 95 11.01 2.52 -3.22
CA GLY A 95 11.38 1.72 -2.06
C GLY A 95 11.16 2.44 -0.71
N PHE A 96 11.08 3.77 -0.70
CA PHE A 96 10.75 4.56 0.51
C PHE A 96 9.25 4.76 0.71
N SER A 97 8.43 4.50 -0.32
CA SER A 97 7.00 4.86 -0.39
C SER A 97 6.05 3.74 -0.01
#